data_AF-A0A3S5HMD5-F1
#
_entry.id   AF-A0A3S5HMD5-F1
#
_cell.length_a   1.000
_cell.length_b   1.000
_cell.length_c   1.000
_cell.angle_alpha   90.00
_cell.angle_beta   90.00
_cell.angle_gamma   90.00
#
_symmetry.space_group_name_H-M   'P 1'
#
loop_
_entity.id
_entity.type
_entity.pdbx_description
1 polymer ?
#
loop_
_entity_poly.entity_id
_entity_poly.type
_entity_poly.pdbx_seq_one_letter_code
_entity_poly.pdbx_strand_id
1 'polypeptide(L)'
;MRVTVATLARAQGLRDDFDSLQRLRHGRGIASPGDLYYLSEFVKRRVLCIEDDTDSQLTQGLDNLKKLIERAPPRERELLRLSFNIDGAFGDFNWLERVEDFALAHEWIGSSRNVRHQADLALLQLLMRARPAAESEPVPPSDFDTVIEPAQPNGHAPTTAGGVFIENYVHNSPRFAASWKHARTVDMCGFGHNRMAVTYSDEIGRILRSGGQVRVLMQDPEGQAVLDANRRSSTPKASAEDVRHQHRSAIATLTSIRAAAAAPADSLQLRAYDIMPPFTAYFFDADDERAHVYIWFWSWRQPSSWRPGFLVARATDALWYARFRSQFEGMWTNEETREIANGRGS
;
A
#
# COMPACT_ATOMS: atom_id res chain seq x y z
N MET A 1 -18.39 -10.36 3.06
CA MET A 1 -17.64 -10.20 4.32
C MET A 1 -16.53 -9.16 4.09
N ARG A 2 -16.07 -8.40 5.09
CA ARG A 2 -14.89 -7.51 4.91
C ARG A 2 -13.64 -8.39 4.91
N VAL A 3 -12.65 -8.08 4.08
CA VAL A 3 -11.37 -8.80 4.08
C VAL A 3 -10.71 -8.55 5.44
N THR A 4 -10.35 -9.61 6.16
CA THR A 4 -9.65 -9.42 7.42
C THR A 4 -8.18 -9.15 7.15
N VAL A 5 -7.55 -8.28 7.93
CA VAL A 5 -6.13 -7.97 7.75
C VAL A 5 -5.26 -9.21 8.02
N ALA A 6 -5.69 -10.12 8.90
CA ALA A 6 -5.03 -11.42 9.08
C ALA A 6 -5.01 -12.28 7.80
N THR A 7 -6.07 -12.20 6.97
CA THR A 7 -6.09 -12.85 5.64
C THR A 7 -5.05 -12.21 4.72
N LEU A 8 -4.94 -10.88 4.72
CA LEU A 8 -3.93 -10.16 3.94
C LEU A 8 -2.52 -10.51 4.42
N ALA A 9 -2.27 -10.49 5.73
CA ALA A 9 -0.99 -10.86 6.33
C ALA A 9 -0.58 -12.29 5.94
N ARG A 10 -1.53 -13.24 5.92
CA ARG A 10 -1.27 -14.59 5.41
C ARG A 10 -0.87 -14.60 3.94
N ALA A 11 -1.58 -13.85 3.09
CA ALA A 11 -1.26 -13.74 1.67
C ALA A 11 0.12 -13.11 1.41
N GLN A 12 0.63 -12.32 2.37
CA GLN A 12 1.97 -11.74 2.35
C GLN A 12 3.06 -12.64 2.97
N GLY A 13 2.70 -13.80 3.53
CA GLY A 13 3.64 -14.60 4.33
C GLY A 13 4.13 -13.88 5.58
N LEU A 14 3.27 -13.06 6.20
CA LEU A 14 3.54 -12.22 7.38
C LEU A 14 2.62 -12.55 8.56
N ARG A 15 1.93 -13.70 8.54
CA ARG A 15 0.91 -14.04 9.55
C ARG A 15 1.48 -14.02 10.97
N ASP A 16 2.58 -14.74 11.20
CA ASP A 16 3.12 -14.92 12.55
C ASP A 16 3.67 -13.60 13.10
N ASP A 17 4.32 -12.80 12.24
CA ASP A 17 4.83 -11.48 12.58
C ASP A 17 3.69 -10.52 12.94
N PHE A 18 2.63 -10.53 12.13
CA PHE A 18 1.42 -9.74 12.34
C PHE A 18 0.72 -10.12 13.65
N ASP A 19 0.50 -11.42 13.87
CA ASP A 19 -0.12 -11.94 15.10
C ASP A 19 0.71 -11.55 16.34
N SER A 20 2.05 -11.55 16.24
CA SER A 20 2.92 -11.13 17.35
C SER A 20 2.81 -9.64 17.68
N LEU A 21 2.76 -8.75 16.68
CA LEU A 21 2.55 -7.31 16.89
C LEU A 21 1.15 -6.98 17.41
N GLN A 22 0.13 -7.75 17.00
CA GLN A 22 -1.22 -7.60 17.55
C GLN A 22 -1.26 -7.92 19.05
N ARG A 23 -0.49 -8.91 19.52
CA ARG A 23 -0.37 -9.21 20.96
C ARG A 23 0.28 -8.07 21.72
N LEU A 24 1.37 -7.50 21.19
CA LEU A 24 2.02 -6.33 21.77
C LEU A 24 1.03 -5.16 21.92
N ARG A 25 0.24 -4.88 20.88
CA ARG A 25 -0.80 -3.84 20.91
C ARG A 25 -1.87 -4.07 21.98
N HIS A 26 -2.28 -5.32 22.18
CA HIS A 26 -3.32 -5.67 23.15
C HIS A 26 -2.82 -5.72 24.61
N GLY A 27 -1.56 -5.38 24.86
CA GLY A 27 -0.98 -5.22 26.20
C GLY A 27 -1.70 -4.17 27.06
N ARG A 28 -1.40 -4.18 28.36
CA ARG A 28 -2.00 -3.26 29.33
C ARG A 28 -1.29 -1.91 29.26
N GLY A 29 -1.95 -0.89 28.73
CA GLY A 29 -1.46 0.49 28.84
C GLY A 29 -0.30 0.82 27.91
N ILE A 30 0.80 1.30 28.50
CA ILE A 30 1.99 1.82 27.82
C ILE A 30 2.93 0.66 27.47
N ALA A 31 3.31 0.51 26.19
CA ALA A 31 4.26 -0.54 25.81
C ALA A 31 5.62 -0.33 26.51
N SER A 32 6.12 -1.41 27.09
CA SER A 32 7.38 -1.47 27.82
C SER A 32 8.40 -2.35 27.08
N PRO A 33 9.70 -2.25 27.41
CA PRO A 33 10.71 -3.15 26.85
C PRO A 33 10.38 -4.64 27.03
N GLY A 34 9.81 -5.02 28.18
CA GLY A 34 9.47 -6.41 28.48
C GLY A 34 8.41 -7.01 27.55
N ASP A 35 7.53 -6.18 26.97
CA ASP A 35 6.49 -6.65 26.05
C ASP A 35 7.07 -7.14 24.72
N LEU A 36 8.29 -6.72 24.36
CA LEU A 36 8.95 -7.14 23.12
C LEU A 36 9.44 -8.59 23.18
N TYR A 37 9.52 -9.20 24.37
CA TYR A 37 9.94 -10.59 24.56
C TYR A 37 9.11 -11.59 23.73
N TYR A 38 7.82 -11.30 23.56
CA TYR A 38 6.87 -12.19 22.90
C TYR A 38 6.73 -11.97 21.38
N LEU A 39 7.53 -11.07 20.82
CA LEU A 39 7.56 -10.82 19.38
C LEU A 39 8.19 -11.99 18.63
N SER A 40 7.81 -12.18 17.37
CA SER A 40 8.44 -13.19 16.52
C SER A 40 9.94 -12.92 16.36
N GLU A 41 10.73 -13.97 16.14
CA GLU A 41 12.18 -13.82 15.91
C GLU A 41 12.49 -12.91 14.71
N PHE A 42 11.65 -12.93 13.68
CA PHE A 42 11.79 -12.01 12.56
C PHE A 42 11.61 -10.56 13.00
N VAL A 43 10.56 -10.24 13.76
CA VAL A 43 10.34 -8.86 14.24
C VAL A 43 11.48 -8.44 15.18
N LYS A 44 11.85 -9.28 16.15
CA LYS A 44 12.95 -8.97 17.08
C LYS A 44 14.25 -8.68 16.33
N ARG A 45 14.73 -9.64 15.53
CA ARG A 45 16.06 -9.55 14.91
C ARG A 45 16.11 -8.63 13.69
N ARG A 46 15.09 -8.69 12.83
CA ARG A 46 15.11 -7.99 11.52
C ARG A 46 14.47 -6.62 11.55
N VAL A 47 13.49 -6.41 12.42
CA VAL A 47 12.77 -5.13 12.49
C VAL A 47 13.30 -4.25 13.62
N LEU A 48 13.53 -4.83 14.81
CA LEU A 48 13.90 -4.09 16.01
C LEU A 48 15.38 -4.18 16.39
N CYS A 49 16.16 -4.98 15.67
CA CYS A 49 17.60 -5.23 15.93
C CYS A 49 17.88 -5.74 17.35
N ILE A 50 17.03 -6.64 17.86
CA ILE A 50 17.19 -7.34 19.14
C ILE A 50 17.79 -8.72 18.83
N GLU A 51 19.02 -8.96 19.26
CA GLU A 51 19.74 -10.23 19.06
C GLU A 51 19.53 -11.21 20.23
N ASP A 52 19.42 -10.67 21.44
CA ASP A 52 19.24 -11.33 22.73
C ASP A 52 18.22 -10.55 23.57
N ASP A 53 17.40 -11.27 24.34
CA ASP A 53 16.34 -10.67 25.17
C ASP A 53 16.90 -10.07 26.49
N THR A 54 17.96 -9.26 26.39
CA THR A 54 18.51 -8.49 27.53
C THR A 54 17.78 -7.17 27.69
N ASP A 55 17.67 -6.65 28.92
CA ASP A 55 16.98 -5.38 29.20
C ASP A 55 17.47 -4.22 28.33
N SER A 56 18.79 -4.15 28.09
CA SER A 56 19.42 -3.12 27.24
C SER A 56 18.96 -3.23 25.78
N GLN A 57 18.96 -4.45 25.22
CA GLN A 57 18.53 -4.66 23.83
C GLN A 57 17.02 -4.50 23.66
N LEU A 58 16.21 -4.95 24.62
CA LEU A 58 14.76 -4.71 24.61
C LEU A 58 14.45 -3.21 24.66
N THR A 59 15.17 -2.45 25.48
CA THR A 59 15.03 -0.97 25.54
C THR A 59 15.39 -0.35 24.20
N GLN A 60 16.53 -0.73 23.62
CA GLN A 60 16.95 -0.25 22.30
C GLN A 60 15.96 -0.65 21.20
N GLY A 61 15.36 -1.84 21.30
CA GLY A 61 14.34 -2.33 20.39
C GLY A 61 13.06 -1.50 20.44
N LEU A 62 12.65 -1.04 21.62
CA LEU A 62 11.49 -0.15 21.78
C LEU A 62 11.76 1.22 21.14
N ASP A 63 12.96 1.77 21.32
CA ASP A 63 13.40 3.00 20.63
C ASP A 63 13.42 2.83 19.10
N ASN A 64 13.84 1.65 18.62
CA ASN A 64 13.83 1.34 17.19
C ASN A 64 12.39 1.25 16.65
N LEU A 65 11.47 0.63 17.40
CA LEU A 65 10.05 0.62 17.05
C LEU A 65 9.50 2.05 16.96
N LYS A 66 9.80 2.90 17.94
CA LYS A 66 9.42 4.32 17.92
C LYS A 66 9.93 5.03 16.67
N LYS A 67 11.22 4.89 16.33
CA LYS A 67 11.80 5.48 15.10
C LYS A 67 11.12 4.98 13.83
N LEU A 68 10.73 3.70 13.77
CA LEU A 68 9.99 3.14 12.63
C LEU A 68 8.59 3.75 12.51
N ILE A 69 7.89 3.93 13.63
CA ILE A 69 6.58 4.59 13.68
C ILE A 69 6.71 6.03 13.19
N GLU A 70 7.71 6.79 13.65
CA GLU A 70 7.92 8.18 13.23
C GLU A 70 8.22 8.33 11.73
N ARG A 71 8.73 7.29 11.08
CA ARG A 71 8.97 7.27 9.63
C ARG A 71 7.75 6.84 8.81
N ALA A 72 6.67 6.37 9.46
CA ALA A 72 5.46 5.97 8.75
C ALA A 72 4.71 7.20 8.17
N PRO A 73 3.88 7.01 7.12
CA PRO A 73 2.99 8.06 6.62
C PRO A 73 2.11 8.66 7.72
N PRO A 74 1.73 9.95 7.65
CA PRO A 74 1.12 10.66 8.79
C PRO A 74 -0.07 9.94 9.44
N ARG A 75 -1.03 9.46 8.65
CA ARG A 75 -2.21 8.73 9.18
C ARG A 75 -1.83 7.38 9.80
N GLU A 76 -0.91 6.65 9.17
CA GLU A 76 -0.44 5.38 9.71
C GLU A 76 0.33 5.60 11.02
N ARG A 77 1.15 6.65 11.09
CA ARG A 77 1.91 7.04 12.28
C ARG A 77 0.99 7.28 13.48
N GLU A 78 -0.10 8.01 13.30
CA GLU A 78 -1.10 8.23 14.36
C GLU A 78 -1.70 6.91 14.85
N LEU A 79 -2.11 6.02 13.93
CA LEU A 79 -2.69 4.72 14.26
C LEU A 79 -1.68 3.77 14.93
N LEU A 80 -0.41 3.84 14.53
CA LEU A 80 0.67 3.05 15.13
C LEU A 80 1.04 3.59 16.52
N ARG A 81 1.09 4.92 16.70
CA ARG A 81 1.25 5.53 18.03
C ARG A 81 0.11 5.14 18.96
N LEU A 82 -1.13 5.15 18.48
CA LEU A 82 -2.30 4.66 19.20
C LEU A 82 -2.16 3.17 19.58
N SER A 83 -1.66 2.36 18.65
CA SER A 83 -1.50 0.91 18.84
C SER A 83 -0.52 0.59 19.96
N PHE A 84 0.69 1.15 19.90
CA PHE A 84 1.76 0.77 20.81
C PHE A 84 1.84 1.67 22.06
N ASN A 85 1.32 2.90 22.01
CA ASN A 85 1.29 3.84 23.14
C ASN A 85 2.64 3.96 23.88
N ILE A 86 3.75 3.94 23.13
CA ILE A 86 5.13 3.88 23.69
C ILE A 86 5.43 5.07 24.60
N ASP A 87 4.92 6.25 24.25
CA ASP A 87 5.19 7.50 24.95
C ASP A 87 4.12 7.85 26.00
N GLY A 88 3.14 6.96 26.24
CA GLY A 88 2.03 7.21 27.15
C GLY A 88 1.10 8.35 26.73
N ALA A 89 1.13 8.76 25.45
CA ALA A 89 0.33 9.85 24.91
C ALA A 89 -1.19 9.64 25.06
N PHE A 90 -1.61 8.38 25.26
CA PHE A 90 -3.00 7.99 25.45
C PHE A 90 -3.24 7.44 26.87
N GLY A 91 -2.46 7.88 27.86
CA GLY A 91 -2.59 7.42 29.25
C GLY A 91 -2.35 5.91 29.43
N ASP A 92 -2.85 5.36 30.54
CA ASP A 92 -2.74 3.93 30.87
C ASP A 92 -3.98 3.12 30.42
N PHE A 93 -4.78 3.70 29.50
CA PHE A 93 -5.98 3.07 28.97
C PHE A 93 -5.64 1.81 28.20
N ASN A 94 -6.52 0.80 28.29
CA ASN A 94 -6.36 -0.41 27.50
C ASN A 94 -6.65 -0.12 26.00
N TRP A 95 -6.26 -1.04 25.12
CA TRP A 95 -6.42 -0.87 23.67
C TRP A 95 -7.85 -0.51 23.24
N LEU A 96 -8.88 -1.10 23.85
CA LEU A 96 -10.27 -0.86 23.44
C LEU A 96 -10.72 0.55 23.81
N GLU A 97 -10.39 1.01 25.00
CA GLU A 97 -10.66 2.39 25.47
C GLU A 97 -9.96 3.42 24.58
N ARG A 98 -8.66 3.22 24.30
CA ARG A 98 -7.91 4.11 23.40
C ARG A 98 -8.55 4.23 22.03
N VAL A 99 -9.02 3.12 21.48
CA VAL A 99 -9.68 3.07 20.17
C VAL A 99 -11.00 3.83 20.17
N GLU A 100 -11.79 3.72 21.24
CA GLU A 100 -13.06 4.42 21.39
C GLU A 100 -12.84 5.93 21.50
N ASP A 101 -11.92 6.35 22.36
CA ASP A 101 -11.55 7.76 22.52
C ASP A 101 -10.98 8.34 21.22
N PHE A 102 -10.11 7.58 20.53
CA PHE A 102 -9.57 8.01 19.25
C PHE A 102 -10.66 8.18 18.20
N ALA A 103 -11.65 7.28 18.14
CA ALA A 103 -12.77 7.39 17.21
C ALA A 103 -13.62 8.63 17.48
N LEU A 104 -13.81 9.00 18.75
CA LEU A 104 -14.54 10.21 19.14
C LEU A 104 -13.77 11.49 18.79
N ALA A 105 -12.44 11.47 18.93
CA ALA A 105 -11.59 12.61 18.64
C ALA A 105 -11.33 12.82 17.13
N HIS A 106 -11.54 11.81 16.29
CA HIS A 106 -11.16 11.83 14.88
C HIS A 106 -12.34 11.48 13.96
N GLU A 107 -13.16 12.48 13.62
CA GLU A 107 -14.34 12.30 12.77
C GLU A 107 -14.05 11.56 11.44
N TRP A 108 -12.85 11.74 10.88
CA TRP A 108 -12.44 11.14 9.60
C TRP A 108 -12.46 9.61 9.58
N ILE A 109 -12.29 8.95 10.73
CA ILE A 109 -12.28 7.48 10.81
C ILE A 109 -13.66 6.90 11.16
N GLY A 110 -14.51 7.72 11.76
CA GLY A 110 -15.93 7.51 12.00
C GLY A 110 -16.28 6.57 13.15
N SER A 111 -15.67 5.37 13.27
CA SER A 111 -16.05 4.39 14.31
C SER A 111 -14.86 3.63 14.89
N SER A 112 -14.98 3.16 16.13
CA SER A 112 -13.98 2.31 16.81
C SER A 112 -13.69 1.02 16.04
N ARG A 113 -14.67 0.47 15.31
CA ARG A 113 -14.47 -0.66 14.39
C ARG A 113 -13.55 -0.30 13.23
N ASN A 114 -13.70 0.88 12.65
CA ASN A 114 -12.82 1.35 11.58
C ASN A 114 -11.43 1.67 12.11
N VAL A 115 -11.30 2.27 13.31
CA VAL A 115 -10.01 2.49 13.97
C VAL A 115 -9.23 1.19 14.10
N ARG A 116 -9.84 0.13 14.65
CA ARG A 116 -9.16 -1.17 14.79
C ARG A 116 -8.69 -1.74 13.46
N HIS A 117 -9.55 -1.69 12.44
CA HIS A 117 -9.20 -2.19 11.12
C HIS A 117 -8.07 -1.39 10.46
N GLN A 118 -8.12 -0.06 10.54
CA GLN A 118 -7.08 0.81 9.98
C GLN A 118 -5.76 0.68 10.75
N ALA A 119 -5.82 0.49 12.08
CA ALA A 119 -4.65 0.15 12.87
C ALA A 119 -4.05 -1.18 12.42
N ASP A 120 -4.86 -2.24 12.26
CA ASP A 120 -4.39 -3.52 11.70
C ASP A 120 -3.72 -3.32 10.32
N LEU A 121 -4.30 -2.55 9.41
CA LEU A 121 -3.68 -2.24 8.12
C LEU A 121 -2.33 -1.52 8.28
N ALA A 122 -2.25 -0.53 9.18
CA ALA A 122 -1.02 0.18 9.47
C ALA A 122 0.07 -0.74 10.04
N LEU A 123 -0.30 -1.70 10.91
CA LEU A 123 0.61 -2.75 11.40
C LEU A 123 1.15 -3.62 10.24
N LEU A 124 0.26 -4.07 9.35
CA LEU A 124 0.67 -4.87 8.19
C LEU A 124 1.58 -4.06 7.25
N GLN A 125 1.25 -2.80 6.99
CA GLN A 125 2.08 -1.90 6.17
C GLN A 125 3.45 -1.63 6.82
N LEU A 126 3.52 -1.50 8.15
CA LEU A 126 4.77 -1.40 8.88
C LEU A 126 5.65 -2.64 8.65
N LEU A 127 5.10 -3.84 8.79
CA LEU A 127 5.83 -5.09 8.54
C LEU A 127 6.32 -5.19 7.09
N MET A 128 5.48 -4.81 6.12
CA MET A 128 5.86 -4.81 4.71
C MET A 128 7.03 -3.84 4.44
N ARG A 129 7.08 -2.69 5.12
CA ARG A 129 8.19 -1.71 5.04
C ARG A 129 9.41 -2.09 5.86
N ALA A 130 9.27 -2.95 6.85
CA ALA A 130 10.39 -3.39 7.67
C ALA A 130 11.13 -4.61 7.08
N ARG A 131 10.60 -5.22 6.01
CA ARG A 131 11.27 -6.33 5.33
C ARG A 131 12.62 -5.91 4.76
N PRO A 132 13.60 -6.84 4.69
CA PRO A 132 14.84 -6.62 3.96
C PRO A 132 14.59 -6.09 2.54
N ALA A 133 15.36 -5.09 2.15
CA ALA A 133 15.24 -4.37 0.87
C ALA A 133 13.86 -3.74 0.63
N ALA A 134 13.11 -3.43 1.68
CA ALA A 134 12.07 -2.41 1.58
C ALA A 134 12.68 -1.05 1.26
N GLU A 135 11.93 -0.23 0.54
CA GLU A 135 12.42 1.04 0.05
C GLU A 135 12.60 2.02 1.22
N SER A 136 13.81 2.52 1.44
CA SER A 136 14.02 3.63 2.36
C SER A 136 13.47 4.89 1.71
N GLU A 137 12.49 5.52 2.35
CA GLU A 137 12.08 6.86 1.92
C GLU A 137 13.29 7.80 2.10
N PRO A 138 13.74 8.47 1.03
CA PRO A 138 14.76 9.49 1.18
C PRO A 138 14.15 10.58 2.04
N VAL A 139 14.94 11.11 2.98
CA VAL A 139 14.55 12.33 3.68
C VAL A 139 14.34 13.38 2.57
N PRO A 140 13.13 13.93 2.41
CA PRO A 140 12.94 14.99 1.45
C PRO A 140 13.95 16.08 1.78
N PRO A 141 14.67 16.66 0.81
CA PRO A 141 15.36 17.92 1.08
C PRO A 141 14.33 18.87 1.73
N SER A 142 14.76 19.62 2.75
CA SER A 142 13.93 20.47 3.61
C SER A 142 12.99 21.44 2.86
N ASP A 143 13.21 21.61 1.56
CA ASP A 143 12.47 22.49 0.67
C ASP A 143 11.12 21.92 0.20
N PHE A 144 10.71 20.72 0.61
CA PHE A 144 9.39 20.14 0.26
C PHE A 144 8.25 20.52 1.21
N ASP A 145 8.52 21.20 2.32
CA ASP A 145 7.48 21.69 3.24
C ASP A 145 6.75 22.95 2.75
N THR A 146 7.16 23.51 1.59
CA THR A 146 6.31 24.45 0.86
C THR A 146 5.11 23.69 0.31
N VAL A 147 4.01 23.74 1.06
CA VAL A 147 2.67 23.39 0.61
C VAL A 147 2.48 23.97 -0.79
N ILE A 148 2.55 23.12 -1.82
CA ILE A 148 2.14 23.50 -3.17
C ILE A 148 0.63 23.65 -3.05
N GLU A 149 0.16 24.89 -2.94
CA GLU A 149 -1.26 25.18 -2.99
C GLU A 149 -1.81 24.55 -4.28
N PRO A 150 -2.85 23.70 -4.19
CA PRO A 150 -3.44 23.11 -5.38
C PRO A 150 -3.85 24.24 -6.30
N ALA A 151 -3.44 24.13 -7.58
CA ALA A 151 -3.75 25.11 -8.60
C ALA A 151 -5.22 25.51 -8.50
N GLN A 152 -5.46 26.82 -8.33
CA GLN A 152 -6.79 27.40 -8.29
C GLN A 152 -7.59 26.90 -9.50
N PRO A 153 -8.88 26.54 -9.33
CA PRO A 153 -9.72 26.00 -10.42
C PRO A 153 -9.90 27.00 -11.58
N ASN A 154 -9.48 28.26 -11.42
CA ASN A 154 -9.61 29.32 -12.41
C ASN A 154 -8.27 29.67 -13.08
N GLY A 155 -7.86 28.86 -14.07
CA GLY A 155 -7.53 29.43 -15.38
C GLY A 155 -6.08 29.62 -15.83
N HIS A 156 -5.06 29.03 -15.20
CA HIS A 156 -3.72 28.97 -15.83
C HIS A 156 -3.14 27.56 -15.75
N ALA A 157 -2.65 27.06 -16.88
CA ALA A 157 -1.90 25.81 -16.92
C ALA A 157 -0.69 25.92 -15.97
N PRO A 158 -0.34 24.86 -15.23
CA PRO A 158 0.83 24.88 -14.37
C PRO A 158 2.06 25.27 -15.19
N THR A 159 2.72 26.36 -14.79
CA THR A 159 3.91 26.90 -15.48
C THR A 159 5.20 26.21 -15.04
N THR A 160 5.13 25.34 -14.03
CA THR A 160 6.26 24.59 -13.48
C THR A 160 5.95 23.10 -13.43
N ALA A 161 7.01 22.28 -13.48
CA ALA A 161 6.89 20.82 -13.32
C ALA A 161 6.24 20.43 -11.99
N GLY A 162 6.45 21.22 -10.93
CA GLY A 162 5.84 21.00 -9.61
C GLY A 162 4.32 21.15 -9.61
N GLY A 163 3.74 21.95 -10.49
CA GLY A 163 2.28 22.04 -10.66
C GLY A 163 1.68 20.91 -11.50
N VAL A 164 2.50 20.14 -12.22
CA VAL A 164 2.09 18.98 -13.00
C VAL A 164 2.23 17.69 -12.19
N PHE A 165 3.41 17.48 -11.60
CA PHE A 165 3.78 16.23 -10.92
C PHE A 165 3.44 16.23 -9.43
N ILE A 166 2.15 16.43 -9.12
CA ILE A 166 1.67 16.54 -7.73
C ILE A 166 1.22 15.20 -7.12
N GLU A 167 1.14 14.13 -7.90
CA GLU A 167 0.65 12.84 -7.41
C GLU A 167 1.80 12.00 -6.88
N ASN A 168 1.79 11.69 -5.59
CA ASN A 168 2.77 10.82 -4.96
C ASN A 168 2.27 9.36 -4.92
N TYR A 169 3.10 8.42 -5.40
CA TYR A 169 2.74 7.00 -5.45
C TYR A 169 2.69 6.33 -4.08
N VAL A 170 3.52 6.81 -3.15
CA VAL A 170 3.64 6.30 -1.78
C VAL A 170 2.64 7.02 -0.88
N HIS A 171 2.68 8.35 -0.86
CA HIS A 171 1.81 9.20 -0.05
C HIS A 171 0.62 9.64 -0.90
N ASN A 172 -0.28 8.70 -1.19
CA ASN A 172 -1.37 8.94 -2.13
C ASN A 172 -2.19 10.17 -1.78
N SER A 173 -2.51 11.00 -2.77
CA SER A 173 -3.25 12.24 -2.55
C SER A 173 -4.67 11.97 -2.02
N PRO A 174 -5.28 12.93 -1.29
CA PRO A 174 -6.67 12.81 -0.87
C PRO A 174 -7.62 12.55 -2.05
N ARG A 175 -7.31 13.14 -3.21
CA ARG A 175 -8.00 12.95 -4.48
C ARG A 175 -7.90 11.50 -4.97
N PHE A 176 -6.71 10.91 -4.98
CA PHE A 176 -6.52 9.51 -5.35
C PHE A 176 -7.30 8.55 -4.42
N ALA A 177 -7.26 8.80 -3.11
CA ALA A 177 -8.04 8.03 -2.14
C ALA A 177 -9.56 8.19 -2.38
N ALA A 178 -10.03 9.38 -2.74
CA ALA A 178 -11.43 9.61 -3.09
C ALA A 178 -11.85 8.83 -4.36
N SER A 179 -10.99 8.75 -5.38
CA SER A 179 -11.25 7.93 -6.58
C SER A 179 -11.54 6.47 -6.22
N TRP A 180 -10.72 5.86 -5.36
CA TRP A 180 -10.96 4.50 -4.86
C TRP A 180 -12.29 4.35 -4.11
N LYS A 181 -12.67 5.35 -3.31
CA LYS A 181 -13.92 5.33 -2.54
C LYS A 181 -15.16 5.32 -3.45
N HIS A 182 -15.10 6.02 -4.58
CA HIS A 182 -16.25 6.25 -5.45
C HIS A 182 -16.33 5.34 -6.68
N ALA A 183 -15.20 4.74 -7.08
CA ALA A 183 -15.14 3.95 -8.30
C ALA A 183 -16.05 2.71 -8.29
N ARG A 184 -16.49 2.34 -9.49
CA ARG A 184 -17.19 1.11 -9.84
C ARG A 184 -16.30 0.18 -10.66
N THR A 185 -15.41 0.73 -11.47
CA THR A 185 -14.39 -0.06 -12.16
C THR A 185 -13.00 0.51 -11.96
N VAL A 186 -12.01 -0.38 -11.88
CA VAL A 186 -10.62 0.01 -11.77
C VAL A 186 -9.76 -0.88 -12.66
N ASP A 187 -9.01 -0.26 -13.56
CA ASP A 187 -7.96 -0.95 -14.32
C ASP A 187 -6.60 -0.50 -13.83
N MET A 188 -5.72 -1.46 -13.55
CA MET A 188 -4.42 -1.22 -12.93
C MET A 188 -3.32 -1.83 -13.78
N CYS A 189 -2.27 -1.07 -14.09
CA CYS A 189 -1.04 -1.65 -14.66
C CYS A 189 0.21 -1.18 -13.94
N GLY A 190 1.18 -2.07 -13.75
CA GLY A 190 2.40 -1.76 -13.02
C GLY A 190 3.18 -2.98 -12.58
N PHE A 191 4.03 -2.79 -11.55
CA PHE A 191 5.04 -3.76 -11.11
C PHE A 191 4.38 -4.99 -10.46
N GLY A 192 4.15 -4.91 -9.14
CA GLY A 192 3.46 -5.97 -8.39
C GLY A 192 2.16 -5.50 -7.72
N HIS A 193 1.85 -4.20 -7.66
CA HIS A 193 0.65 -3.67 -6.97
C HIS A 193 0.45 -4.03 -5.48
N ASN A 194 1.41 -4.72 -4.86
CA ASN A 194 1.26 -5.30 -3.52
C ASN A 194 0.82 -4.28 -2.45
N ARG A 195 1.57 -3.17 -2.33
CA ARG A 195 1.24 -2.06 -1.41
C ARG A 195 -0.18 -1.56 -1.63
N MET A 196 -0.55 -1.28 -2.87
CA MET A 196 -1.82 -0.65 -3.23
C MET A 196 -2.99 -1.60 -3.04
N ALA A 197 -2.80 -2.89 -3.31
CA ALA A 197 -3.79 -3.92 -3.02
C ALA A 197 -4.08 -4.05 -1.52
N VAL A 198 -3.06 -3.94 -0.66
CA VAL A 198 -3.24 -3.94 0.79
C VAL A 198 -3.90 -2.64 1.26
N THR A 199 -3.35 -1.48 0.86
CA THR A 199 -3.85 -0.16 1.25
C THR A 199 -5.32 0.05 0.91
N TYR A 200 -5.74 -0.36 -0.29
CA TYR A 200 -7.11 -0.17 -0.79
C TYR A 200 -7.91 -1.49 -0.81
N SER A 201 -7.56 -2.44 0.05
CA SER A 201 -8.19 -3.76 0.08
C SER A 201 -9.69 -3.71 0.34
N ASP A 202 -10.15 -2.73 1.14
CA ASP A 202 -11.57 -2.50 1.41
C ASP A 202 -12.31 -1.93 0.20
N GLU A 203 -11.72 -0.96 -0.48
CA GLU A 203 -12.30 -0.33 -1.66
C GLU A 203 -12.35 -1.32 -2.82
N ILE A 204 -11.29 -2.09 -3.06
CA ILE A 204 -11.28 -3.20 -4.01
C ILE A 204 -12.39 -4.19 -3.63
N GLY A 205 -12.44 -4.65 -2.38
CA GLY A 205 -13.48 -5.57 -1.92
C GLY A 205 -14.89 -5.00 -2.05
N ARG A 206 -15.08 -3.69 -1.85
CA ARG A 206 -16.35 -2.97 -2.05
C ARG A 206 -16.75 -3.00 -3.51
N ILE A 207 -15.85 -2.60 -4.42
CA ILE A 207 -16.07 -2.60 -5.87
C ILE A 207 -16.58 -3.97 -6.31
N LEU A 208 -15.84 -5.02 -5.95
CA LEU A 208 -16.18 -6.41 -6.30
C LEU A 208 -17.54 -6.85 -5.73
N ARG A 209 -17.85 -6.50 -4.47
CA ARG A 209 -19.15 -6.82 -3.84
C ARG A 209 -20.33 -6.10 -4.50
N SER A 210 -20.10 -4.89 -5.01
CA SER A 210 -21.14 -4.10 -5.68
C SER A 210 -21.37 -4.50 -7.14
N GLY A 211 -20.75 -5.59 -7.62
CA GLY A 211 -20.82 -6.01 -9.01
C GLY A 211 -19.95 -5.17 -9.96
N GLY A 212 -19.04 -4.37 -9.39
CA GLY A 212 -18.01 -3.68 -10.15
C GLY A 212 -16.89 -4.61 -10.60
N GLN A 213 -15.93 -4.06 -11.34
CA GLN A 213 -14.85 -4.84 -11.94
C GLN A 213 -13.47 -4.26 -11.61
N VAL A 214 -12.52 -5.13 -11.34
CA VAL A 214 -11.11 -4.78 -11.20
C VAL A 214 -10.28 -5.61 -12.18
N ARG A 215 -9.60 -4.95 -13.10
CA ARG A 215 -8.61 -5.60 -13.99
C ARG A 215 -7.22 -5.20 -13.56
N VAL A 216 -6.35 -6.19 -13.33
CA VAL A 216 -4.98 -5.95 -12.89
C VAL A 216 -4.01 -6.61 -13.84
N LEU A 217 -3.17 -5.77 -14.44
CA LEU A 217 -2.08 -6.14 -15.30
C LEU A 217 -0.77 -5.95 -14.53
N MET A 218 -0.06 -7.04 -14.24
CA MET A 218 1.17 -7.01 -13.44
C MET A 218 2.31 -7.77 -14.10
N GLN A 219 3.54 -7.54 -13.67
CA GLN A 219 4.65 -8.29 -14.24
C GLN A 219 4.61 -9.77 -13.85
N ASP A 220 4.92 -10.66 -14.80
CA ASP A 220 5.01 -12.10 -14.61
C ASP A 220 6.06 -12.41 -13.52
N PRO A 221 5.67 -13.02 -12.38
CA PRO A 221 6.61 -13.37 -11.32
C PRO A 221 7.76 -14.27 -11.80
N GLU A 222 7.57 -15.07 -12.85
CA GLU A 222 8.61 -15.95 -13.39
C GLU A 222 9.41 -15.31 -14.54
N GLY A 223 8.99 -14.13 -14.98
CA GLY A 223 9.57 -13.41 -16.11
C GLY A 223 10.94 -12.79 -15.84
N GLN A 224 11.64 -12.39 -16.91
CA GLN A 224 12.90 -11.66 -16.80
C GLN A 224 12.67 -10.19 -16.39
N ALA A 225 11.53 -9.61 -16.76
CA ALA A 225 11.21 -8.20 -16.52
C ALA A 225 11.11 -7.86 -15.03
N VAL A 226 10.72 -8.80 -14.16
CA VAL A 226 10.73 -8.57 -12.69
C VAL A 226 12.16 -8.45 -12.16
N LEU A 227 13.09 -9.23 -12.71
CA LEU A 227 14.50 -9.16 -12.32
C LEU A 227 15.15 -7.87 -12.83
N ASP A 228 14.82 -7.46 -14.05
CA ASP A 228 15.31 -6.21 -14.64
C ASP A 228 14.78 -4.98 -13.88
N ALA A 229 13.50 -4.99 -13.53
CA ALA A 229 12.92 -3.94 -12.69
C ALA A 229 13.51 -3.95 -11.26
N ASN A 230 13.86 -5.12 -10.70
CA ASN A 230 14.62 -5.17 -9.45
C ASN A 230 16.00 -4.51 -9.56
N ARG A 231 16.72 -4.71 -10.67
CA ARG A 231 18.01 -4.03 -10.92
C ARG A 231 17.87 -2.50 -11.01
N ARG A 232 16.70 -2.02 -11.45
CA ARG A 232 16.36 -0.59 -11.53
C ARG A 232 15.85 -0.01 -10.21
N SER A 233 15.44 -0.86 -9.27
CA SER A 233 14.94 -0.45 -7.96
C SER A 233 15.98 0.37 -7.19
N SER A 234 15.52 1.36 -6.42
CA SER A 234 16.40 2.05 -5.47
C SER A 234 16.83 1.15 -4.31
N THR A 235 16.04 0.12 -4.02
CA THR A 235 16.33 -0.93 -3.04
C THR A 235 16.18 -2.31 -3.69
N PRO A 236 17.20 -2.77 -4.43
CA PRO A 236 17.17 -4.09 -5.04
C PRO A 236 17.07 -5.17 -3.96
N LYS A 237 16.19 -6.15 -4.18
CA LYS A 237 16.11 -7.36 -3.36
C LYS A 237 17.38 -8.19 -3.53
N ALA A 238 17.76 -8.88 -2.46
CA ALA A 238 19.01 -9.62 -2.37
C ALA A 238 19.03 -10.86 -3.29
N SER A 239 17.88 -11.52 -3.45
CA SER A 239 17.74 -12.71 -4.28
C SER A 239 16.65 -12.56 -5.34
N ALA A 240 16.77 -13.34 -6.42
CA ALA A 240 15.71 -13.43 -7.44
C ALA A 240 14.40 -13.92 -6.82
N GLU A 241 14.44 -14.91 -5.93
CA GLU A 241 13.24 -15.47 -5.31
C GLU A 241 12.50 -14.45 -4.44
N ASP A 242 13.20 -13.55 -3.74
CA ASP A 242 12.56 -12.46 -2.99
C ASP A 242 11.73 -11.54 -3.90
N VAL A 243 12.24 -11.26 -5.11
CA VAL A 243 11.52 -10.47 -6.12
C VAL A 243 10.28 -11.25 -6.58
N ARG A 244 10.45 -12.52 -6.97
CA ARG A 244 9.33 -13.35 -7.46
C ARG A 244 8.24 -13.49 -6.40
N HIS A 245 8.65 -13.78 -5.16
CA HIS A 245 7.75 -13.90 -4.01
C HIS A 245 6.93 -12.63 -3.79
N GLN A 246 7.52 -11.44 -3.96
CA GLN A 246 6.78 -10.17 -3.84
C GLN A 246 5.62 -10.07 -4.85
N HIS A 247 5.82 -10.54 -6.09
CA HIS A 247 4.78 -10.53 -7.12
C HIS A 247 3.74 -11.62 -6.87
N ARG A 248 4.16 -12.84 -6.53
CA ARG A 248 3.23 -13.92 -6.16
C ARG A 248 2.35 -13.53 -4.95
N SER A 249 2.91 -12.83 -3.96
CA SER A 249 2.16 -12.33 -2.79
C SER A 249 1.08 -11.32 -3.16
N ALA A 250 1.31 -10.49 -4.19
CA ALA A 250 0.30 -9.57 -4.67
C ALA A 250 -0.88 -10.28 -5.35
N ILE A 251 -0.59 -11.30 -6.17
CA ILE A 251 -1.60 -12.18 -6.78
C ILE A 251 -2.45 -12.83 -5.68
N ALA A 252 -1.78 -13.42 -4.68
CA ALA A 252 -2.45 -14.04 -3.55
C ALA A 252 -3.33 -13.04 -2.77
N THR A 253 -2.87 -11.80 -2.63
CA THR A 253 -3.60 -10.73 -1.93
C THR A 253 -4.86 -10.33 -2.66
N LEU A 254 -4.78 -10.03 -3.96
CA LEU A 254 -5.94 -9.67 -4.78
C LEU A 254 -6.95 -10.83 -4.83
N THR A 255 -6.46 -12.07 -4.96
CA THR A 255 -7.30 -13.27 -4.93
C THR A 255 -8.02 -13.43 -3.58
N SER A 256 -7.32 -13.16 -2.48
CA SER A 256 -7.90 -13.17 -1.12
C SER A 256 -8.96 -12.09 -0.92
N ILE A 257 -8.73 -10.89 -1.48
CA ILE A 257 -9.72 -9.80 -1.44
C ILE A 257 -10.99 -10.21 -2.18
N ARG A 258 -10.87 -10.75 -3.40
CA ARG A 258 -12.01 -11.27 -4.17
C ARG A 258 -12.76 -12.38 -3.43
N ALA A 259 -12.02 -13.35 -2.87
CA ALA A 259 -12.61 -14.46 -2.12
C ALA A 259 -13.42 -13.98 -0.90
N ALA A 260 -12.86 -13.06 -0.10
CA ALA A 260 -13.55 -12.49 1.06
C ALA A 260 -14.73 -11.56 0.67
N ALA A 261 -14.65 -10.93 -0.50
CA ALA A 261 -15.77 -10.23 -1.11
C ALA A 261 -16.90 -11.18 -1.57
N ALA A 262 -16.65 -12.49 -1.65
CA ALA A 262 -17.58 -13.46 -2.25
C ALA A 262 -18.02 -13.06 -3.67
N ALA A 263 -17.10 -12.43 -4.40
CA ALA A 263 -17.39 -11.89 -5.72
C ALA A 263 -17.18 -12.93 -6.82
N PRO A 264 -17.93 -12.85 -7.93
CA PRO A 264 -17.75 -13.69 -9.12
C PRO A 264 -16.30 -13.69 -9.64
N ALA A 265 -15.88 -14.78 -10.29
CA ALA A 265 -14.50 -14.93 -10.72
C ALA A 265 -14.06 -13.89 -11.77
N ASP A 266 -14.98 -13.44 -12.59
CA ASP A 266 -14.82 -12.43 -13.65
C ASP A 266 -14.82 -10.98 -13.15
N SER A 267 -15.24 -10.74 -11.90
CA SER A 267 -15.19 -9.41 -11.25
C SER A 267 -13.75 -8.97 -10.96
N LEU A 268 -12.83 -9.91 -10.76
CA LEU A 268 -11.39 -9.65 -10.65
C LEU A 268 -10.66 -10.42 -11.76
N GLN A 269 -10.03 -9.69 -12.67
CA GLN A 269 -9.24 -10.28 -13.74
C GLN A 269 -7.77 -9.97 -13.51
N LEU A 270 -6.93 -11.01 -13.44
CA LEU A 270 -5.50 -10.88 -13.24
C LEU A 270 -4.77 -11.35 -14.50
N ARG A 271 -3.90 -10.51 -15.05
CA ARG A 271 -3.04 -10.83 -16.17
C ARG A 271 -1.59 -10.49 -15.86
N ALA A 272 -0.69 -11.32 -16.37
CA ALA A 272 0.75 -11.23 -16.22
C ALA A 272 1.42 -10.92 -17.55
N TYR A 273 2.44 -10.08 -17.55
CA TYR A 273 3.23 -9.77 -18.74
C TYR A 273 4.73 -9.74 -18.41
N ASP A 274 5.59 -10.17 -19.33
CA ASP A 274 7.04 -10.17 -19.14
C ASP A 274 7.74 -8.98 -19.82
N ILE A 275 7.20 -7.78 -19.59
CA ILE A 275 7.78 -6.52 -20.06
C ILE A 275 7.90 -5.53 -18.90
N MET A 276 8.69 -4.48 -19.09
CA MET A 276 8.85 -3.41 -18.12
C MET A 276 8.11 -2.17 -18.61
N PRO A 277 6.93 -1.84 -18.06
CA PRO A 277 6.16 -0.71 -18.53
C PRO A 277 6.90 0.59 -18.19
N PRO A 278 6.73 1.65 -19.00
CA PRO A 278 7.34 2.96 -18.70
C PRO A 278 6.68 3.65 -17.49
N PHE A 279 5.47 3.22 -17.10
CA PHE A 279 4.71 3.79 -16.01
C PHE A 279 3.88 2.76 -15.24
N THR A 280 3.41 3.16 -14.07
CA THR A 280 2.29 2.55 -13.36
C THR A 280 1.06 3.42 -13.54
N ALA A 281 -0.09 2.81 -13.80
CA ALA A 281 -1.35 3.52 -14.00
C ALA A 281 -2.53 2.90 -13.25
N TYR A 282 -3.47 3.76 -12.84
CA TYR A 282 -4.75 3.39 -12.24
C TYR A 282 -5.84 4.18 -12.94
N PHE A 283 -6.63 3.49 -13.76
CA PHE A 283 -7.77 4.04 -14.47
C PHE A 283 -9.02 3.78 -13.65
N PHE A 284 -9.74 4.83 -13.31
CA PHE A 284 -11.00 4.74 -12.57
C PHE A 284 -12.17 5.00 -13.50
N ASP A 285 -13.17 4.13 -13.44
CA ASP A 285 -14.42 4.22 -14.19
C ASP A 285 -14.17 4.44 -15.69
N ALA A 286 -13.32 3.60 -16.29
CA ALA A 286 -12.67 3.88 -17.57
C ALA A 286 -13.63 4.12 -18.77
N ASP A 287 -14.85 3.60 -18.67
CA ASP A 287 -15.92 3.72 -19.69
C ASP A 287 -16.87 4.91 -19.44
N ASP A 288 -16.72 5.61 -18.30
CA ASP A 288 -17.53 6.77 -17.90
C ASP A 288 -17.02 8.08 -18.54
N GLU A 289 -17.85 9.12 -18.53
CA GLU A 289 -17.45 10.49 -18.88
C GLU A 289 -16.51 11.11 -17.83
N ARG A 290 -16.65 10.69 -16.57
CA ARG A 290 -15.81 11.09 -15.42
C ARG A 290 -14.54 10.27 -15.28
N ALA A 291 -14.24 9.45 -16.28
CA ALA A 291 -13.06 8.60 -16.28
C ALA A 291 -11.78 9.42 -16.11
N HIS A 292 -10.85 8.89 -15.33
CA HIS A 292 -9.57 9.53 -15.11
C HIS A 292 -8.51 8.49 -14.76
N VAL A 293 -7.26 8.87 -14.97
CA VAL A 293 -6.10 8.00 -14.75
C VAL A 293 -5.02 8.72 -13.98
N TYR A 294 -4.47 8.04 -12.98
CA TYR A 294 -3.25 8.46 -12.30
C TYR A 294 -2.08 7.70 -12.88
N ILE A 295 -1.03 8.43 -13.27
CA ILE A 295 0.17 7.91 -13.91
C ILE A 295 1.36 8.21 -13.04
N TRP A 296 2.28 7.25 -12.89
CA TRP A 296 3.59 7.43 -12.26
C TRP A 296 4.68 6.82 -13.12
N PHE A 297 5.67 7.62 -13.52
CA PHE A 297 6.80 7.11 -14.30
C PHE A 297 7.79 6.31 -13.45
N TRP A 298 8.41 5.33 -14.08
CA TRP A 298 9.42 4.50 -13.43
C TRP A 298 10.80 5.14 -13.60
N SER A 299 11.29 5.75 -12.53
CA SER A 299 12.62 6.35 -12.47
C SER A 299 13.73 5.29 -12.30
N TRP A 300 14.94 5.61 -12.73
CA TRP A 300 16.12 4.78 -12.52
C TRP A 300 16.68 4.99 -11.10
N ARG A 301 16.66 3.94 -10.26
CA ARG A 301 17.23 3.91 -8.91
C ARG A 301 16.74 5.04 -8.00
N GLN A 302 15.53 5.54 -8.22
CA GLN A 302 14.90 6.49 -7.32
C GLN A 302 13.80 5.82 -6.50
N PRO A 303 13.65 6.24 -5.23
CA PRO A 303 12.57 5.79 -4.37
C PRO A 303 11.18 5.99 -4.99
N SER A 304 10.24 5.10 -4.72
CA SER A 304 8.89 5.20 -5.28
C SER A 304 8.15 6.46 -4.84
N SER A 305 8.51 7.04 -3.69
CA SER A 305 7.99 8.32 -3.21
C SER A 305 8.42 9.52 -4.06
N TRP A 306 9.43 9.36 -4.91
CA TRP A 306 9.96 10.40 -5.82
C TRP A 306 9.53 10.20 -7.28
N ARG A 307 8.71 9.19 -7.56
CA ARG A 307 8.22 8.97 -8.92
C ARG A 307 7.36 10.15 -9.35
N PRO A 308 7.67 10.84 -10.46
CA PRO A 308 6.84 11.92 -10.95
C PRO A 308 5.50 11.34 -11.39
N GLY A 309 4.43 11.86 -10.81
CA GLY A 309 3.08 11.39 -11.08
C GLY A 309 2.08 12.50 -11.25
N PHE A 310 1.08 12.26 -12.08
CA PHE A 310 0.06 13.23 -12.45
C PHE A 310 -1.28 12.55 -12.73
N LEU A 311 -2.33 13.35 -12.78
CA LEU A 311 -3.69 12.93 -13.12
C LEU A 311 -4.01 13.38 -14.55
N VAL A 312 -4.65 12.52 -15.33
CA VAL A 312 -5.30 12.88 -16.58
C VAL A 312 -6.77 12.52 -16.49
N ALA A 313 -7.66 13.51 -16.62
CA ALA A 313 -9.10 13.28 -16.64
C ALA A 313 -9.62 13.37 -18.08
N ARG A 314 -10.49 12.42 -18.47
CA ARG A 314 -11.08 12.36 -19.81
C ARG A 314 -11.83 13.63 -20.18
N ALA A 315 -12.56 14.19 -19.22
CA ALA A 315 -13.37 15.39 -19.41
C ALA A 315 -12.55 16.65 -19.75
N THR A 316 -11.30 16.73 -19.30
CA THR A 316 -10.44 17.92 -19.48
C THR A 316 -9.30 17.68 -20.47
N ASP A 317 -8.89 16.42 -20.67
CA ASP A 317 -7.78 16.04 -21.55
C ASP A 317 -8.04 14.67 -22.21
N ALA A 318 -9.02 14.66 -23.10
CA ALA A 318 -9.48 13.45 -23.78
C ALA A 318 -8.37 12.79 -24.62
N LEU A 319 -7.49 13.59 -25.25
CA LEU A 319 -6.41 13.07 -26.10
C LEU A 319 -5.40 12.27 -25.29
N TRP A 320 -4.88 12.85 -24.19
CA TRP A 320 -3.90 12.14 -23.37
C TRP A 320 -4.53 10.98 -22.59
N TYR A 321 -5.77 11.14 -22.12
CA TYR A 321 -6.50 10.03 -21.51
C TYR A 321 -6.60 8.85 -22.49
N ALA A 322 -7.02 9.10 -23.74
CA ALA A 322 -7.13 8.08 -24.77
C ALA A 322 -5.79 7.39 -25.07
N ARG A 323 -4.68 8.14 -25.09
CA ARG A 323 -3.33 7.58 -25.33
C ARG A 323 -2.85 6.66 -24.20
N PHE A 324 -3.09 7.02 -22.94
CA PHE A 324 -2.76 6.12 -21.82
C PHE A 324 -3.69 4.92 -21.79
N ARG A 325 -4.98 5.13 -22.08
CA ARG A 325 -5.96 4.07 -22.14
C ARG A 325 -5.64 3.04 -23.22
N SER A 326 -5.29 3.49 -24.42
CA SER A 326 -4.94 2.58 -25.53
C SER A 326 -3.69 1.75 -25.22
N GLN A 327 -2.74 2.27 -24.44
CA GLN A 327 -1.59 1.50 -23.99
C GLN A 327 -1.99 0.40 -23.00
N PHE A 328 -2.88 0.70 -22.05
CA PHE A 328 -3.43 -0.32 -21.15
C PHE A 328 -4.12 -1.42 -21.94
N GLU A 329 -5.06 -1.06 -22.84
CA GLU A 329 -5.78 -2.05 -23.63
C GLU A 329 -4.85 -2.85 -24.55
N GLY A 330 -3.90 -2.19 -25.19
CA GLY A 330 -2.91 -2.84 -26.05
C GLY A 330 -2.06 -3.87 -25.29
N MET A 331 -1.66 -3.57 -24.05
CA MET A 331 -1.00 -4.57 -23.20
C MET A 331 -1.99 -5.64 -22.72
N TRP A 332 -3.21 -5.26 -22.34
CA TRP A 332 -4.23 -6.18 -21.82
C TRP A 332 -4.59 -7.27 -22.83
N THR A 333 -4.75 -6.92 -24.10
CA THR A 333 -5.14 -7.83 -25.18
C THR A 333 -3.95 -8.45 -25.93
N ASN A 334 -2.72 -8.15 -25.52
CA ASN A 334 -1.53 -8.70 -26.16
C ASN A 334 -1.47 -10.23 -25.96
N GLU A 335 -1.08 -10.97 -27.00
CA GLU A 335 -0.97 -12.44 -26.96
C GLU A 335 0.11 -12.96 -25.98
N GLU A 336 1.14 -12.15 -25.71
CA GLU A 336 2.19 -12.45 -24.73
C GLU A 336 1.71 -12.23 -23.29
N THR A 337 0.58 -11.55 -23.10
CA THR A 337 -0.01 -11.32 -21.78
C THR A 337 -0.82 -12.53 -21.36
N ARG A 338 -0.38 -13.17 -20.28
CA ARG A 338 -0.93 -14.43 -19.78
C ARG A 338 -2.02 -14.16 -18.75
N GLU A 339 -3.14 -14.87 -18.85
CA GLU A 339 -4.12 -14.89 -17.78
C GLU A 339 -3.58 -15.65 -16.58
N ILE A 340 -3.59 -15.02 -15.41
CA ILE A 340 -3.27 -15.71 -14.17
C ILE A 340 -4.53 -16.45 -13.77
N ALA A 341 -4.52 -17.77 -13.93
CA ALA A 341 -5.64 -18.62 -13.53
C ALA A 341 -6.00 -18.29 -12.08
N ASN A 342 -7.27 -17.90 -11.87
CA ASN A 342 -7.86 -17.71 -10.56
C ASN A 342 -7.76 -19.04 -9.82
N GLY A 343 -6.68 -19.25 -9.06
CA GLY A 343 -6.31 -20.54 -8.48
C GLY A 343 -7.53 -21.28 -7.96
N ARG A 344 -8.01 -22.26 -8.75
CA ARG A 344 -8.77 -23.37 -8.19
C ARG A 344 -7.69 -24.18 -7.49
N GLY A 345 -7.59 -24.00 -6.17
CA GLY A 345 -6.70 -24.83 -5.37
C GLY A 345 -6.96 -26.29 -5.72
N SER A 346 -5.91 -26.96 -6.21
CA SER A 346 -5.77 -28.40 -6.11
C SER A 346 -5.49 -28.79 -4.68
#